data_AF-W1Q930-F1
#
_entry.id   AF-W1Q930-F1
#
_cell.length_a   1.000
_cell.length_b   1.000
_cell.length_c   1.000
_cell.angle_alpha   90.00
_cell.angle_beta   90.00
_cell.angle_gamma   90.00
#
_symmetry.space_group_name_H-M   'P 1'
#
loop_
_entity.id
_entity.type
_entity.pdbx_description
1 polymer ?
#
loop_
_entity_poly.entity_id
_entity_poly.type
_entity_poly.pdbx_seq_one_letter_code
_entity_poly.pdbx_strand_id
1 'polypeptide(L)'
;MSFKFPSIYDFPPFFTKQVHSQTLETQKSHWIQLILDYCRFNKIWILSLNGESGDSTLDHVDPEDEDDDDDYAEVTKQSLFTNNKIDRSLKSDFIMEIYNEMISKEKAEWVNPKNHKHGIIVYWHTLEEWANIIFEWIDITGQSNTVLTLYELRKGDLAKTQEFYGMNPTVLIKVLNVLVKTDRAQIMKDDNGKIAGVKFSDK
;
A
#
# COMPACT_ATOMS: atom_id res chain seq x y z
N MET A 1 13.25 -12.08 6.78
CA MET A 1 14.00 -11.18 7.70
C MET A 1 12.99 -10.37 8.50
N SER A 2 13.31 -9.89 9.70
CA SER A 2 12.41 -9.02 10.48
C SER A 2 12.68 -7.54 10.21
N PHE A 3 11.65 -6.70 10.28
CA PHE A 3 11.81 -5.24 10.17
C PHE A 3 12.70 -4.70 11.29
N LYS A 4 13.58 -3.76 10.97
CA LYS A 4 14.43 -3.08 11.96
C LYS A 4 13.87 -1.69 12.27
N PHE A 5 13.32 -1.55 13.47
CA PHE A 5 12.82 -0.26 13.93
C PHE A 5 13.97 0.76 14.14
N PRO A 6 13.75 2.04 13.81
CA PRO A 6 14.72 3.10 14.11
C PRO A 6 14.82 3.31 15.63
N SER A 7 15.97 3.78 16.11
CA SER A 7 16.22 3.98 17.55
C SER A 7 15.20 4.91 18.24
N ILE A 8 14.66 5.89 17.51
CA ILE A 8 13.60 6.77 18.00
C ILE A 8 12.30 6.04 18.36
N TYR A 9 12.07 4.84 17.82
CA TYR A 9 10.92 4.01 18.17
C TYR A 9 10.98 3.48 19.61
N ASP A 10 12.16 3.42 20.23
CA ASP A 10 12.32 3.05 21.64
C ASP A 10 12.40 4.27 22.57
N PHE A 11 12.08 5.48 22.07
CA PHE A 11 12.08 6.72 22.84
C PHE A 11 10.66 7.07 23.32
N PRO A 12 10.34 7.02 24.63
CA PRO A 12 8.97 7.19 25.12
C PRO A 12 8.25 8.49 24.69
N PRO A 13 8.92 9.66 24.62
CA PRO A 13 8.30 10.89 24.12
C PRO A 13 7.86 10.81 22.65
N PHE A 14 8.41 9.89 21.85
CA PHE A 14 8.01 9.70 20.45
C PHE A 14 6.55 9.26 20.31
N PHE A 15 5.98 8.59 21.32
CA PHE A 15 4.58 8.15 21.37
C PHE A 15 3.64 9.19 21.99
N THR A 16 4.16 10.32 22.44
CA THR A 16 3.37 11.41 23.03
C THR A 16 3.41 12.61 22.11
N LYS A 17 2.24 13.13 21.71
CA LYS A 17 2.16 14.33 20.86
C LYS A 17 2.94 15.49 21.47
N GLN A 18 3.92 15.99 20.73
CA GLN A 18 4.76 17.09 21.20
C GLN A 18 3.99 18.42 21.13
N VAL A 19 4.18 19.28 22.15
CA VAL A 19 3.48 20.57 22.27
C VAL A 19 4.12 21.68 21.44
N HIS A 20 5.41 21.59 21.18
CA HIS A 20 6.16 22.57 20.41
C HIS A 20 6.07 22.27 18.91
N SER A 21 5.71 23.27 18.10
CA SER A 21 5.38 23.08 16.67
C SER A 21 6.51 22.42 15.87
N GLN A 22 7.73 22.93 15.95
CA GLN A 22 8.86 22.38 15.17
C GLN A 22 9.19 20.94 15.59
N THR A 23 9.04 20.64 16.87
CA THR A 23 9.29 19.30 17.41
C THR A 23 8.17 18.34 16.99
N LEU A 24 6.93 18.82 16.97
CA LEU A 24 5.78 18.07 16.48
C LEU A 24 5.89 17.78 14.98
N GLU A 25 6.32 18.74 14.16
CA GLU A 25 6.58 18.53 12.73
C GLU A 25 7.65 17.47 12.51
N THR A 26 8.75 17.55 13.26
CA THR A 26 9.83 16.55 13.20
C THR A 26 9.35 15.18 13.65
N GLN A 27 8.55 15.12 14.73
CA GLN A 27 7.94 13.88 15.23
C GLN A 27 7.03 13.25 14.18
N LYS A 28 6.14 14.04 13.56
CA LYS A 28 5.25 13.56 12.48
C LYS A 28 6.05 13.08 11.28
N SER A 29 7.09 13.80 10.88
CA SER A 29 8.00 13.38 9.80
C SER A 29 8.62 11.99 10.07
N HIS A 30 9.12 11.76 11.28
CA HIS A 30 9.66 10.45 11.68
C HIS A 30 8.59 9.34 11.71
N TRP A 31 7.37 9.63 12.16
CA TRP A 31 6.27 8.68 12.10
C TRP A 31 5.87 8.32 10.67
N ILE A 32 5.78 9.33 9.80
CA ILE A 32 5.47 9.12 8.37
C ILE A 32 6.54 8.24 7.74
N GLN A 33 7.81 8.52 7.96
CA GLN A 33 8.90 7.71 7.42
C GLN A 33 8.84 6.26 7.94
N LEU A 34 8.62 6.09 9.24
CA LEU A 34 8.45 4.77 9.85
C LEU A 34 7.27 3.99 9.26
N ILE A 35 6.12 4.64 9.04
CA ILE A 35 4.96 4.02 8.40
C ILE A 35 5.30 3.54 6.99
N LEU A 36 5.92 4.39 6.18
CA LEU A 36 6.30 4.04 4.80
C LEU A 36 7.28 2.86 4.78
N ASP A 37 8.32 2.90 5.60
CA ASP A 37 9.34 1.85 5.64
C ASP A 37 8.77 0.53 6.17
N TYR A 38 7.93 0.59 7.21
CA TYR A 38 7.29 -0.60 7.78
C TYR A 38 6.30 -1.22 6.78
N CYS A 39 5.46 -0.40 6.13
CA CYS A 39 4.51 -0.87 5.14
C CYS A 39 5.21 -1.47 3.92
N ARG A 40 6.26 -0.82 3.42
CA ARG A 40 7.09 -1.34 2.32
C ARG A 40 7.70 -2.69 2.67
N PHE A 41 8.34 -2.80 3.83
CA PHE A 41 9.04 -4.02 4.23
C PHE A 41 8.09 -5.22 4.37
N ASN A 42 6.91 -5.00 4.94
CA ASN A 42 5.91 -6.06 5.18
C ASN A 42 4.87 -6.17 4.05
N LYS A 43 4.99 -5.39 2.97
CA LYS A 43 4.02 -5.30 1.86
C LYS A 43 2.58 -4.98 2.33
N ILE A 44 2.45 -4.08 3.31
CA ILE A 44 1.16 -3.65 3.86
C ILE A 44 0.65 -2.44 3.09
N TRP A 45 -0.33 -2.64 2.22
CA TRP A 45 -0.91 -1.58 1.40
C TRP A 45 -1.99 -0.78 2.11
N ILE A 46 -2.68 -1.41 3.06
CA ILE A 46 -3.74 -0.78 3.86
C ILE A 46 -3.30 -0.82 5.32
N LEU A 47 -3.24 0.35 5.96
CA LEU A 47 -2.94 0.46 7.38
C LEU A 47 -4.17 0.98 8.12
N SER A 48 -4.66 0.18 9.08
CA SER A 48 -5.86 0.52 9.83
C SER A 48 -5.57 1.64 10.87
N LEU A 49 -6.62 2.17 11.51
CA LEU A 49 -6.47 3.17 12.58
C LEU A 49 -5.76 2.63 13.83
N ASN A 50 -5.69 1.30 14.01
CA ASN A 50 -4.93 0.69 15.10
C ASN A 50 -3.47 0.37 14.72
N GLY A 51 -3.05 0.66 13.48
CA GLY A 51 -1.69 0.39 13.01
C GLY A 51 -1.42 -1.07 12.63
N GLU A 52 -2.47 -1.87 12.44
CA GLU A 52 -2.40 -3.23 11.89
C GLU A 52 -2.64 -3.22 10.38
N SER A 53 -2.19 -4.28 9.71
CA SER A 53 -2.52 -4.50 8.29
C SER A 53 -4.03 -4.61 8.13
N GLY A 54 -4.61 -3.74 7.30
CA GLY A 54 -6.02 -3.81 6.93
C GLY A 54 -6.27 -4.97 5.97
N ASP A 55 -7.53 -5.41 5.91
CA ASP A 55 -7.95 -6.45 4.99
C ASP A 55 -7.95 -5.92 3.53
N SER A 56 -7.29 -6.66 2.65
CA SER A 56 -7.18 -6.34 1.23
C SER A 56 -8.43 -6.72 0.43
N THR A 57 -9.43 -7.36 1.04
CA THR A 57 -10.61 -7.93 0.37
C THR A 57 -11.74 -6.94 0.10
N LEU A 58 -11.64 -5.69 0.54
CA LEU A 58 -12.80 -4.80 0.68
C LEU A 58 -13.53 -4.41 -0.61
N ASP A 59 -13.06 -4.75 -1.83
CA ASP A 59 -13.81 -4.39 -3.04
C ASP A 59 -14.01 -5.46 -4.12
N HIS A 60 -13.36 -6.63 -4.12
CA HIS A 60 -13.72 -7.71 -5.07
C HIS A 60 -13.30 -9.09 -4.55
N VAL A 61 -14.21 -9.76 -3.85
CA VAL A 61 -14.24 -11.22 -3.82
C VAL A 61 -15.52 -11.59 -4.55
N ASP A 62 -15.37 -12.15 -5.75
CA ASP A 62 -16.41 -12.96 -6.34
C ASP A 62 -16.75 -14.04 -5.30
N PRO A 63 -17.97 -14.10 -4.75
CA PRO A 63 -18.30 -15.07 -3.71
C PRO A 63 -18.11 -16.53 -4.16
N GLU A 64 -17.92 -16.76 -5.46
CA GLU A 64 -17.76 -18.08 -6.08
C GLU A 64 -16.29 -18.53 -6.22
N ASP A 65 -15.31 -17.67 -5.94
CA ASP A 65 -13.89 -18.07 -5.86
C ASP A 65 -13.58 -18.72 -4.50
N GLU A 66 -14.20 -19.88 -4.22
CA GLU A 66 -14.00 -20.67 -2.98
C GLU A 66 -12.65 -21.46 -2.96
N ASP A 67 -11.89 -21.40 -4.06
CA ASP A 67 -10.61 -22.12 -4.24
C ASP A 67 -9.35 -21.23 -4.09
N ASP A 68 -9.42 -20.09 -3.37
CA ASP A 68 -8.24 -19.24 -3.08
C ASP A 68 -7.47 -19.81 -1.87
N ASP A 69 -6.93 -21.03 -2.05
CA ASP A 69 -5.99 -21.67 -1.13
C ASP A 69 -4.60 -20.99 -1.25
N ASP A 70 -4.12 -20.48 -0.12
CA ASP A 70 -2.70 -20.25 0.23
C ASP A 70 -1.84 -19.26 -0.60
N ASP A 71 -1.87 -17.97 -0.20
CA ASP A 71 -0.67 -17.17 0.16
C ASP A 71 -1.16 -15.85 0.81
N TYR A 72 -1.83 -15.95 1.97
CA TYR A 72 -2.14 -14.77 2.77
C TYR A 72 -0.81 -14.18 3.24
N ALA A 73 -0.47 -12.97 2.79
CA ALA A 73 0.57 -12.19 3.44
C ALA A 73 0.28 -12.19 4.95
N GLU A 74 1.22 -12.71 5.73
CA GLU A 74 1.07 -12.94 7.16
C GLU A 74 0.58 -11.62 7.80
N VAL A 75 -0.69 -11.58 8.21
CA VAL A 75 -1.28 -10.37 8.79
C VAL A 75 -0.47 -10.06 10.04
N THR A 76 0.31 -8.98 10.01
CA THR A 76 1.04 -8.54 11.19
C THR A 76 0.01 -8.10 12.22
N LYS A 77 -0.32 -8.99 13.18
CA LYS A 77 -1.23 -8.71 14.29
C LYS A 77 -0.65 -7.69 15.28
N GLN A 78 0.63 -7.34 15.14
CA GLN A 78 1.27 -6.35 15.98
C GLN A 78 1.05 -4.95 15.39
N SER A 79 0.35 -4.11 16.15
CA SER A 79 0.17 -2.69 15.87
C SER A 79 1.52 -1.95 15.76
N LEU A 80 1.73 -1.26 14.64
CA LEU A 80 2.87 -0.34 14.46
C LEU A 80 2.90 0.77 15.51
N PHE A 81 1.73 1.16 16.01
CA PHE A 81 1.54 2.27 16.94
C PHE A 81 1.69 1.88 18.41
N THR A 82 2.04 0.62 18.70
CA THR A 82 2.25 0.12 20.07
C THR A 82 3.64 -0.50 20.20
N ASN A 83 4.46 0.07 21.07
CA ASN A 83 5.73 -0.49 21.48
C ASN A 83 5.65 -1.07 22.90
N ASN A 84 5.47 -2.39 22.97
CA ASN A 84 5.40 -3.13 24.23
C ASN A 84 6.71 -3.13 25.03
N LYS A 85 7.87 -2.85 24.41
CA LYS A 85 9.17 -2.83 25.11
C LYS A 85 9.30 -1.66 26.08
N ILE A 86 8.65 -0.54 25.75
CA ILE A 86 8.68 0.69 26.54
C ILE A 86 7.32 1.04 27.13
N ASP A 87 6.32 0.15 26.98
CA ASP A 87 4.94 0.34 27.44
C ASP A 87 4.32 1.66 26.93
N ARG A 88 4.36 1.86 25.59
CA ARG A 88 3.82 3.07 24.95
C ARG A 88 3.02 2.75 23.71
N SER A 89 1.94 3.50 23.53
CA SER A 89 1.12 3.51 22.32
C SER A 89 0.73 4.93 21.94
N LEU A 90 0.57 5.18 20.63
CA LEU A 90 0.01 6.44 20.16
C LEU A 90 -1.48 6.52 20.51
N LYS A 91 -1.94 7.75 20.78
CA LYS A 91 -3.37 8.04 20.91
C LYS A 91 -4.00 8.23 19.53
N SER A 92 -5.29 7.91 19.42
CA SER A 92 -6.05 7.94 18.17
C SER A 92 -6.13 9.33 17.52
N ASP A 93 -6.24 10.38 18.33
CA ASP A 93 -6.21 11.77 17.87
C ASP A 93 -4.90 12.10 17.15
N PHE A 94 -3.76 11.68 17.70
CA PHE A 94 -2.47 11.92 17.07
C PHE A 94 -2.22 11.04 15.84
N ILE A 95 -2.72 9.80 15.83
CA ILE A 95 -2.71 8.93 14.63
C ILE A 95 -3.46 9.62 13.48
N MET A 96 -4.65 10.18 13.75
CA MET A 96 -5.42 10.91 12.75
C MET A 96 -4.67 12.12 12.19
N GLU A 97 -3.94 12.87 13.03
CA GLU A 97 -3.10 13.99 12.58
C GLU A 97 -1.95 13.54 11.67
N ILE A 98 -1.29 12.42 12.00
CA ILE A 98 -0.24 11.83 11.17
C ILE A 98 -0.82 11.40 9.81
N TYR A 99 -1.97 10.71 9.79
CA TYR A 99 -2.63 10.27 8.55
C TYR A 99 -3.07 11.45 7.69
N ASN A 100 -3.67 12.48 8.28
CA ASN A 100 -4.04 13.69 7.54
C ASN A 100 -2.81 14.37 6.92
N GLU A 101 -1.67 14.38 7.62
CA GLU A 101 -0.43 14.91 7.06
C GLU A 101 0.11 14.04 5.91
N MET A 102 0.06 12.71 6.04
CA MET A 102 0.43 11.81 4.93
C MET A 102 -0.42 12.06 3.68
N ILE A 103 -1.73 12.22 3.86
CA ILE A 103 -2.67 12.49 2.77
C ILE A 103 -2.39 13.85 2.12
N SER A 104 -2.13 14.88 2.93
CA SER A 104 -1.76 16.20 2.41
C SER A 104 -0.45 16.21 1.60
N LYS A 105 0.42 15.22 1.84
CA LYS A 105 1.69 15.00 1.13
C LYS A 105 1.58 13.97 0.01
N GLU A 106 0.37 13.54 -0.35
CA GLU A 106 0.10 12.52 -1.38
C GLU A 106 0.77 11.16 -1.12
N LYS A 107 1.11 10.88 0.15
CA LYS A 107 1.73 9.62 0.61
C LYS A 107 0.72 8.58 1.06
N ALA A 108 -0.55 8.96 1.13
CA ALA A 108 -1.65 8.08 1.50
C ALA A 108 -2.98 8.64 1.00
N GLU A 109 -4.01 7.81 1.05
CA GLU A 109 -5.41 8.24 0.91
C GLU A 109 -6.29 7.41 1.85
N TRP A 110 -7.47 7.93 2.21
CA TRP A 110 -8.45 7.11 2.94
C TRP A 110 -8.97 6.00 2.04
N VAL A 111 -9.02 4.76 2.55
CA VAL A 111 -9.70 3.64 1.86
C VAL A 111 -11.14 4.02 1.56
N ASN A 112 -11.82 4.63 2.55
CA ASN A 112 -13.14 5.22 2.38
C ASN A 112 -13.16 6.62 3.00
N PRO A 113 -13.22 7.69 2.20
CA PRO A 113 -13.26 9.07 2.70
C PRO A 113 -14.46 9.39 3.59
N LYS A 114 -15.53 8.58 3.56
CA LYS A 114 -16.71 8.71 4.42
C LYS A 114 -16.64 7.84 5.68
N ASN A 115 -15.77 6.83 5.69
CA ASN A 115 -15.62 5.89 6.79
C ASN A 115 -14.14 5.55 7.04
N HIS A 116 -13.48 6.37 7.87
CA HIS A 116 -12.06 6.21 8.19
C HIS A 116 -11.72 4.93 8.97
N LYS A 117 -12.71 4.14 9.41
CA LYS A 117 -12.47 2.86 10.11
C LYS A 117 -11.72 1.84 9.24
N HIS A 118 -11.85 1.95 7.91
CA HIS A 118 -11.12 1.11 6.97
C HIS A 118 -9.64 1.47 6.84
N GLY A 119 -9.19 2.57 7.47
CA GLY A 119 -7.80 3.00 7.45
C GLY A 119 -7.42 3.74 6.18
N ILE A 120 -6.11 3.77 5.91
CA ILE A 120 -5.51 4.44 4.77
C ILE A 120 -4.86 3.44 3.83
N ILE A 121 -4.87 3.75 2.53
CA ILE A 121 -3.96 3.17 1.56
C ILE A 121 -2.63 3.91 1.68
N VAL A 122 -1.52 3.18 1.77
CA VAL A 122 -0.17 3.74 1.94
C VAL A 122 0.60 3.70 0.62
N TYR A 123 1.20 4.83 0.23
CA TYR A 123 1.99 4.98 -0.99
C TYR A 123 3.48 5.20 -0.63
N TRP A 124 4.24 4.11 -0.52
CA TRP A 124 5.71 4.20 -0.36
C TRP A 124 6.48 4.44 -1.67
N HIS A 125 5.79 4.26 -2.79
CA HIS A 125 6.12 4.83 -4.09
C HIS A 125 4.91 5.61 -4.59
N THR A 126 5.13 6.66 -5.38
CA THR A 126 4.03 7.36 -6.04
C THR A 126 3.36 6.44 -7.08
N LEU A 127 2.15 6.78 -7.52
CA LEU A 127 1.46 6.01 -8.57
C LEU A 127 2.26 6.04 -9.89
N GLU A 128 2.94 7.15 -10.18
CA GLU A 128 3.81 7.33 -11.33
C GLU A 128 5.09 6.48 -11.23
N GLU A 129 5.72 6.43 -10.05
CA GLU A 129 6.87 5.56 -9.80
C GLU A 129 6.47 4.09 -9.98
N TRP A 130 5.34 3.67 -9.40
CA TRP A 130 4.82 2.32 -9.60
C TRP A 130 4.51 2.02 -11.07
N ALA A 131 3.91 2.99 -11.79
CA ALA A 131 3.63 2.84 -13.20
C ALA A 131 4.92 2.59 -13.98
N ASN A 132 5.99 3.33 -13.69
CA ASN A 132 7.29 3.12 -14.32
C ASN A 132 7.90 1.77 -13.96
N ILE A 133 7.88 1.37 -12.68
CA ILE A 133 8.39 0.06 -12.22
C ILE A 133 7.67 -1.09 -12.95
N ILE A 134 6.34 -1.06 -13.00
CA ILE A 134 5.55 -2.10 -13.66
C ILE A 134 5.82 -2.10 -15.18
N PHE A 135 5.84 -0.93 -15.81
CA PHE A 135 6.05 -0.82 -17.25
C PHE A 135 7.46 -1.27 -17.67
N GLU A 136 8.49 -0.96 -16.89
CA GLU A 136 9.85 -1.47 -17.11
C GLU A 136 9.92 -2.99 -16.94
N TRP A 137 9.23 -3.56 -15.95
CA TRP A 137 9.17 -5.01 -15.79
C TRP A 137 8.47 -5.71 -16.97
N ILE A 138 7.38 -5.14 -17.50
CA ILE A 138 6.70 -5.67 -18.70
C ILE A 138 7.65 -5.73 -19.90
N ASP A 139 8.42 -4.67 -20.12
CA ASP A 139 9.41 -4.57 -21.19
C ASP A 139 10.53 -5.60 -21.02
N ILE A 140 11.13 -5.69 -19.82
CA ILE A 140 12.22 -6.64 -19.51
C ILE A 140 11.77 -8.10 -19.64
N THR A 141 10.51 -8.40 -19.32
CA THR A 141 9.95 -9.76 -19.41
C THR A 141 9.40 -10.09 -20.80
N GLY A 142 9.41 -9.15 -21.74
CA GLY A 142 8.91 -9.35 -23.11
C GLY A 142 7.39 -9.54 -23.18
N GLN A 143 6.65 -9.00 -22.20
CA GLN A 143 5.19 -9.13 -22.12
C GLN A 143 4.46 -7.96 -22.80
N SER A 144 5.17 -7.03 -23.44
CA SER A 144 4.57 -5.96 -24.24
C SER A 144 3.67 -6.52 -25.34
N ASN A 145 2.61 -5.80 -25.71
CA ASN A 145 1.56 -6.20 -26.65
C ASN A 145 0.75 -7.47 -26.30
N THR A 146 1.06 -8.14 -25.19
CA THR A 146 0.22 -9.23 -24.67
C THR A 146 -0.85 -8.67 -23.73
N VAL A 147 -1.94 -9.42 -23.55
CA VAL A 147 -2.97 -9.09 -22.57
C VAL A 147 -2.66 -9.88 -21.31
N LEU A 148 -2.51 -9.16 -20.19
CA LEU A 148 -2.30 -9.75 -18.86
C LEU A 148 -3.49 -9.46 -17.95
N THR A 149 -3.88 -10.46 -17.17
CA THR A 149 -4.86 -10.30 -16.10
C THR A 149 -4.26 -9.57 -14.90
N LEU A 150 -5.12 -9.02 -14.03
CA LEU A 150 -4.64 -8.45 -12.76
C LEU A 150 -3.98 -9.52 -11.86
N TYR A 151 -4.40 -10.78 -11.97
CA TYR A 151 -3.78 -11.89 -11.25
C TYR A 151 -2.34 -12.10 -11.72
N GLU A 152 -2.10 -12.22 -13.03
CA GLU A 152 -0.74 -12.43 -13.57
C GLU A 152 0.21 -11.28 -13.20
N LEU A 153 -0.26 -10.03 -13.21
CA LEU A 153 0.53 -8.87 -12.80
C LEU A 153 0.96 -8.92 -11.32
N ARG A 154 0.11 -9.46 -10.44
CA ARG A 154 0.29 -9.38 -8.98
C ARG A 154 0.84 -10.64 -8.36
N LYS A 155 0.33 -11.78 -8.80
CA LYS A 155 0.55 -13.13 -8.26
C LYS A 155 1.17 -14.09 -9.28
N GLY A 156 1.41 -13.65 -10.52
CA GLY A 156 2.07 -14.48 -11.55
C GLY A 156 3.54 -14.81 -11.21
N ASP A 157 4.04 -15.92 -11.74
CA ASP A 157 5.39 -16.42 -11.45
C ASP A 157 6.49 -15.41 -11.78
N LEU A 158 6.34 -14.68 -12.89
CA LEU A 158 7.30 -13.65 -13.33
C LEU A 158 7.35 -12.44 -12.39
N ALA A 159 6.30 -12.23 -11.58
CA ALA A 159 6.22 -11.14 -10.64
C ALA A 159 6.82 -11.48 -9.27
N LYS A 160 7.04 -12.77 -8.92
CA LYS A 160 7.42 -13.23 -7.56
C LYS A 160 8.59 -12.48 -6.91
N THR A 161 9.57 -12.07 -7.70
CA THR A 161 10.76 -11.34 -7.20
C THR A 161 10.58 -9.83 -7.16
N GLN A 162 9.46 -9.31 -7.66
CA GLN A 162 9.20 -7.89 -7.80
C GLN A 162 8.62 -7.31 -6.50
N GLU A 163 8.89 -6.03 -6.27
CA GLU A 163 8.39 -5.32 -5.10
C GLU A 163 6.86 -5.26 -5.09
N PHE A 164 6.23 -5.11 -6.26
CA PHE A 164 4.78 -5.08 -6.43
C PHE A 164 4.11 -6.47 -6.41
N TYR A 165 4.85 -7.57 -6.20
CA TYR A 165 4.21 -8.87 -6.00
C TYR A 165 3.29 -8.82 -4.78
N GLY A 166 2.03 -9.21 -4.98
CA GLY A 166 0.97 -9.10 -3.98
C GLY A 166 0.42 -7.68 -3.81
N MET A 167 0.68 -6.75 -4.74
CA MET A 167 0.14 -5.38 -4.68
C MET A 167 -1.36 -5.37 -4.41
N ASN A 168 -1.91 -4.44 -3.63
CA ASN A 168 -3.36 -4.40 -3.44
C ASN A 168 -4.09 -4.14 -4.79
N PRO A 169 -5.22 -4.81 -5.10
CA PRO A 169 -5.90 -4.67 -6.39
C PRO A 169 -6.32 -3.22 -6.70
N THR A 170 -6.84 -2.51 -5.72
CA THR A 170 -7.27 -1.11 -5.85
C THR A 170 -6.09 -0.20 -6.17
N VAL A 171 -4.94 -0.43 -5.52
CA VAL A 171 -3.69 0.28 -5.83
C VAL A 171 -3.23 -0.03 -7.25
N LEU A 172 -3.23 -1.31 -7.66
CA LEU A 172 -2.84 -1.68 -9.02
C LEU A 172 -3.73 -1.00 -10.06
N ILE A 173 -5.05 -0.99 -9.88
CA ILE A 173 -5.97 -0.33 -10.80
C ILE A 173 -5.65 1.17 -10.91
N LYS A 174 -5.31 1.85 -9.81
CA LYS A 174 -4.88 3.26 -9.84
C LYS A 174 -3.58 3.44 -10.64
N VAL A 175 -2.60 2.57 -10.44
CA VAL A 175 -1.34 2.59 -11.21
C VAL A 175 -1.59 2.34 -12.70
N LEU A 176 -2.44 1.37 -13.04
CA LEU A 176 -2.81 1.09 -14.43
C LEU A 176 -3.51 2.29 -15.09
N ASN A 177 -4.34 3.03 -14.36
CA ASN A 177 -4.94 4.26 -14.87
C ASN A 177 -3.89 5.35 -15.17
N VAL A 178 -2.76 5.40 -14.45
CA VAL A 178 -1.64 6.29 -14.81
C VAL A 178 -1.01 5.85 -16.14
N LEU A 179 -0.85 4.55 -16.35
CA LEU A 179 -0.33 4.01 -17.63
C LEU A 179 -1.29 4.27 -18.79
N VAL A 180 -2.60 4.12 -18.59
CA VAL A 180 -3.62 4.46 -19.60
C VAL A 180 -3.58 5.95 -19.95
N LYS A 181 -3.51 6.83 -18.94
CA LYS A 181 -3.41 8.29 -19.17
C LYS A 181 -2.13 8.72 -19.89
N THR A 182 -1.10 7.87 -19.90
CA THR A 182 0.17 8.11 -20.57
C THR A 182 0.31 7.29 -21.86
N ASP A 183 -0.78 6.73 -22.39
CA ASP A 183 -0.84 5.92 -23.62
C ASP A 183 0.07 4.67 -23.61
N ARG A 184 0.49 4.23 -22.42
CA ARG A 184 1.36 3.07 -22.20
C ARG A 184 0.60 1.77 -21.92
N ALA A 185 -0.70 1.84 -21.66
CA ALA A 185 -1.53 0.67 -21.44
C ALA A 185 -2.98 0.91 -21.86
N GLN A 186 -3.73 -0.17 -22.04
CA GLN A 186 -5.17 -0.18 -22.29
C GLN A 186 -5.85 -1.22 -21.40
N ILE A 187 -6.79 -0.78 -20.57
CA ILE A 187 -7.61 -1.67 -19.73
C ILE A 187 -8.74 -2.25 -20.57
N MET A 188 -8.88 -3.58 -20.54
CA MET A 188 -9.95 -4.33 -21.18
C MET A 188 -10.97 -4.76 -20.13
N LYS A 189 -12.26 -4.61 -20.45
CA LYS A 189 -13.36 -5.01 -19.59
C LYS A 189 -14.19 -6.11 -20.25
N ASP A 190 -14.77 -6.97 -19.44
CA ASP A 190 -15.75 -7.97 -19.90
C ASP A 190 -17.13 -7.34 -20.14
N ASP A 191 -18.09 -8.16 -20.55
CA ASP A 191 -19.48 -7.76 -20.81
C ASP A 191 -20.20 -7.22 -19.56
N ASN A 192 -19.70 -7.56 -18.36
CA ASN A 192 -20.22 -7.08 -17.08
C ASN A 192 -19.52 -5.80 -16.59
N GLY A 193 -18.53 -5.29 -17.34
CA GLY A 193 -17.75 -4.11 -16.99
C GLY A 193 -16.64 -4.36 -15.96
N LYS A 194 -16.37 -5.61 -15.58
CA LYS A 194 -15.23 -6.02 -14.72
C LYS A 194 -13.95 -5.98 -15.55
N ILE A 195 -12.82 -5.66 -14.92
CA ILE A 195 -11.53 -5.66 -15.62
C ILE A 195 -11.15 -7.10 -15.96
N ALA A 196 -11.14 -7.43 -17.24
CA ALA A 196 -10.76 -8.74 -17.76
C ALA A 196 -9.25 -8.85 -18.01
N GLY A 197 -8.59 -7.73 -18.34
CA GLY A 197 -7.16 -7.71 -18.58
C GLY A 197 -6.63 -6.32 -18.93
N VAL A 198 -5.33 -6.25 -19.15
CA VAL A 198 -4.61 -5.04 -19.51
C VAL A 198 -3.64 -5.38 -20.63
N LYS A 199 -3.66 -4.60 -21.70
CA LYS A 199 -2.65 -4.64 -22.75
C LYS A 199 -1.65 -3.51 -22.54
N PHE A 200 -0.36 -3.79 -22.62
CA PHE A 200 0.69 -2.77 -22.53
C PHE A 200 1.23 -2.43 -23.93
N SER A 201 1.49 -1.15 -24.16
CA SER A 201 2.11 -0.65 -25.39
C SER A 201 3.61 -0.93 -25.38
N ASP A 202 4.24 -0.98 -26.55
CA ASP A 202 5.70 -0.94 -26.64
C ASP A 202 6.24 0.44 -26.22
N LYS A 203 7.52 0.48 -25.82
CA LYS A 203 8.27 1.72 -25.59
C LYS A 203 8.54 2.51 -26.86
#